data_AF-A0A944NBQ2-F1
#
_entry.id   AF-A0A944NBQ2-F1
#
_cell.length_a   1.000
_cell.length_b   1.000
_cell.length_c   1.000
_cell.angle_alpha   90.00
_cell.angle_beta   90.00
_cell.angle_gamma   90.00
#
_symmetry.space_group_name_H-M   'P 1'
#
loop_
_entity.id
_entity.type
_entity.pdbx_description
1 polymer ?
#
loop_
_entity_poly.entity_id
_entity_poly.type
_entity_poly.pdbx_seq_one_letter_code
_entity_poly.pdbx_strand_id
1 'polypeptide(L)'
;MIRTKMMIAMFTLTLLVMLGCDKRTYVNKSGDSNGGGTTQTSNPGGGGSFPSGDGSSGGEAAGTDPDTNTTDGTGESAYNFFTYPNLIVHGTRFDNDPSRVVWASNTAPAMSGLQNQLLTDSRFNLRVWAKTQQGNATDSYGVPCNWLAWAQHTQLQMTVSVRAQGAVSGDTKVISMQIDDASPDKHSFLTPFGTTQPLIVEIKNVKWDYSCIYDQMYNDGNAAATYCPWDLVWNSQCVMFDLQVATDYTKDFP
;
A
#
# COMPACT_ATOMS: atom_id res chain seq x y z
N MET A 1 44.03 -44.37 24.84
CA MET A 1 44.75 -45.05 23.75
C MET A 1 43.96 -46.29 23.33
N ILE A 2 43.35 -46.26 22.14
CA ILE A 2 42.77 -47.34 21.28
C ILE A 2 42.22 -46.48 20.10
N ARG A 3 42.84 -46.26 18.94
CA ARG A 3 43.37 -47.06 17.82
C ARG A 3 42.35 -47.97 17.10
N THR A 4 42.12 -47.61 15.82
CA THR A 4 41.82 -48.43 14.62
C THR A 4 40.39 -48.98 14.49
N LYS A 5 39.65 -48.98 13.37
CA LYS A 5 39.86 -48.92 11.90
C LYS A 5 38.55 -48.34 11.28
N MET A 6 38.52 -47.45 10.29
CA MET A 6 38.94 -47.53 8.87
C MET A 6 37.99 -48.33 7.95
N MET A 7 37.42 -47.59 6.99
CA MET A 7 36.95 -47.94 5.63
C MET A 7 35.70 -48.81 5.41
N ILE A 8 34.78 -48.27 4.59
CA ILE A 8 34.25 -48.79 3.30
C ILE A 8 33.29 -47.68 2.80
N ALA A 9 33.63 -46.85 1.80
CA ALA A 9 33.53 -47.08 0.34
C ALA A 9 32.10 -47.44 -0.09
N MET A 10 31.49 -47.00 -1.18
CA MET A 10 31.70 -46.04 -2.27
C MET A 10 30.41 -46.19 -3.11
N PHE A 11 30.06 -45.19 -3.91
CA PHE A 11 29.36 -45.36 -5.21
C PHE A 11 27.91 -45.87 -5.30
N THR A 12 27.00 -45.00 -5.79
CA THR A 12 26.21 -45.09 -7.06
C THR A 12 24.96 -44.20 -6.92
N LEU A 13 24.83 -43.05 -7.59
CA LEU A 13 24.60 -42.75 -9.01
C LEU A 13 23.17 -43.09 -9.50
N THR A 14 22.50 -42.03 -9.98
CA THR A 14 21.36 -41.94 -10.95
C THR A 14 19.96 -42.42 -10.54
N LEU A 15 18.97 -41.52 -10.59
CA LEU A 15 18.07 -41.38 -11.77
C LEU A 15 17.15 -40.14 -11.66
N LEU A 16 17.09 -39.35 -12.74
CA LEU A 16 16.03 -38.39 -13.06
C LEU A 16 14.68 -39.09 -13.19
N VAL A 17 13.60 -38.49 -12.70
CA VAL A 17 12.31 -38.47 -13.43
C VAL A 17 11.64 -37.10 -13.26
N MET A 18 11.45 -36.45 -14.41
CA MET A 18 10.59 -35.29 -14.58
C MET A 18 9.11 -35.71 -14.57
N LEU A 19 8.30 -35.03 -13.76
CA LEU A 19 6.84 -34.93 -13.84
C LEU A 19 6.51 -33.55 -13.23
N GLY A 20 5.82 -32.59 -13.81
CA GLY A 20 5.10 -32.44 -15.06
C GLY A 20 4.29 -31.15 -14.88
N CYS A 21 4.63 -30.08 -15.58
CA CYS A 21 3.83 -28.85 -15.56
C CYS A 21 2.65 -29.02 -16.52
N ASP A 22 1.44 -29.23 -16.00
CA ASP A 22 0.23 -29.02 -16.78
C ASP A 22 0.03 -27.52 -17.00
N LYS A 23 0.46 -27.03 -18.16
CA LYS A 23 -0.03 -25.75 -18.71
C LYS A 23 -1.44 -25.99 -19.24
N ARG A 24 -2.46 -25.54 -18.51
CA ARG A 24 -3.80 -25.34 -19.09
C ARG A 24 -3.72 -24.23 -20.12
N THR A 25 -3.61 -24.59 -21.40
CA THR A 25 -3.95 -23.71 -22.51
C THR A 25 -5.45 -23.52 -22.54
N TYR A 26 -5.93 -22.34 -22.18
CA TYR A 26 -7.30 -21.93 -22.53
C TYR A 26 -7.33 -21.65 -24.04
N VAL A 27 -8.11 -22.46 -24.76
CA VAL A 27 -8.44 -22.22 -26.16
C VAL A 27 -9.42 -21.05 -26.20
N ASN A 28 -8.99 -19.93 -26.78
CA ASN A 28 -9.92 -18.85 -27.17
C ASN A 28 -10.89 -19.42 -28.21
N LYS A 29 -12.17 -19.54 -27.84
CA LYS A 29 -13.25 -19.67 -28.82
C LYS A 29 -13.51 -18.28 -29.38
N SER A 30 -12.96 -18.03 -30.56
CA SER A 30 -13.43 -16.97 -31.46
C SER A 30 -14.87 -17.28 -31.84
N GLY A 31 -15.81 -16.52 -31.29
CA GLY A 31 -17.18 -16.48 -31.77
C GLY A 31 -17.28 -15.40 -32.83
N ASP A 32 -17.27 -15.80 -34.10
CA ASP A 32 -17.69 -14.96 -35.21
C ASP A 32 -19.20 -14.70 -35.12
N SER A 33 -19.58 -13.42 -35.18
CA SER A 33 -20.88 -13.02 -35.71
C SER A 33 -20.71 -11.76 -36.54
N ASN A 34 -20.83 -11.96 -37.86
CA ASN A 34 -20.93 -10.98 -38.94
C ASN A 34 -21.93 -9.84 -38.67
N GLY A 35 -21.63 -8.65 -39.23
CA GLY A 35 -22.69 -7.70 -39.62
C GLY A 35 -22.26 -6.27 -39.95
N GLY A 36 -21.85 -6.02 -41.21
CA GLY A 36 -21.82 -4.69 -41.89
C GLY A 36 -20.55 -3.86 -41.67
N GLY A 37 -19.69 -3.56 -42.66
CA GLY A 37 -19.96 -2.87 -43.93
C GLY A 37 -20.17 -1.37 -43.63
N THR A 38 -19.24 -0.44 -43.87
CA THR A 38 -18.78 0.00 -45.20
C THR A 38 -17.51 0.89 -45.19
N THR A 39 -16.73 0.75 -46.28
CA THR A 39 -15.92 1.73 -47.02
C THR A 39 -14.63 2.35 -46.45
N GLN A 40 -13.53 1.97 -47.12
CA GLN A 40 -12.22 2.62 -47.20
C GLN A 40 -12.28 4.05 -47.78
N THR A 41 -11.35 4.91 -47.34
CA THR A 41 -10.55 5.89 -48.14
C THR A 41 -9.36 6.34 -47.26
N SER A 42 -8.14 5.85 -47.47
CA SER A 42 -7.03 6.40 -48.30
C SER A 42 -6.32 7.67 -47.77
N ASN A 43 -5.16 7.44 -47.14
CA ASN A 43 -3.85 8.10 -47.35
C ASN A 43 -3.53 9.51 -46.74
N PRO A 44 -2.25 9.99 -46.73
CA PRO A 44 -1.45 10.21 -45.50
C PRO A 44 -0.69 11.57 -45.46
N GLY A 45 0.17 11.78 -44.45
CA GLY A 45 1.18 12.86 -44.40
C GLY A 45 0.73 14.10 -43.62
N GLY A 46 1.56 14.92 -42.99
CA GLY A 46 3.00 15.04 -42.75
C GLY A 46 3.13 15.96 -41.50
N GLY A 47 4.22 15.99 -40.73
CA GLY A 47 5.49 16.56 -41.15
C GLY A 47 5.54 18.07 -40.90
N GLY A 48 6.23 18.51 -39.84
CA GLY A 48 6.67 19.90 -39.62
C GLY A 48 6.08 20.55 -38.36
N SER A 49 6.73 21.45 -37.64
CA SER A 49 8.10 21.96 -37.57
C SER A 49 8.11 22.90 -36.35
N PHE A 50 9.20 22.93 -35.59
CA PHE A 50 9.44 23.90 -34.53
C PHE A 50 9.48 25.34 -35.07
N PRO A 51 9.05 26.32 -34.27
CA PRO A 51 9.73 27.60 -34.24
C PRO A 51 10.19 27.96 -32.82
N SER A 52 11.48 28.25 -32.70
CA SER A 52 12.04 29.07 -31.63
C SER A 52 11.53 30.51 -31.77
N GLY A 53 11.14 31.12 -30.66
CA GLY A 53 10.77 32.53 -30.58
C GLY A 53 10.81 33.01 -29.14
N ASP A 54 11.85 33.78 -28.82
CA ASP A 54 12.02 34.56 -27.60
C ASP A 54 10.91 35.62 -27.48
N GLY A 55 10.39 35.85 -26.27
CA GLY A 55 9.32 36.83 -26.06
C GLY A 55 8.79 36.87 -24.64
N SER A 56 9.45 37.67 -23.80
CA SER A 56 9.01 38.05 -22.45
C SER A 56 7.71 38.87 -22.50
N SER A 57 6.68 38.46 -21.75
CA SER A 57 5.78 39.32 -20.94
C SER A 57 4.64 38.49 -20.34
N GLY A 58 4.25 38.86 -19.11
CA GLY A 58 3.50 38.03 -18.18
C GLY A 58 2.03 37.74 -18.53
N GLY A 59 1.54 36.72 -17.85
CA GLY A 59 0.14 36.31 -17.82
C GLY A 59 0.01 35.10 -16.92
N GLU A 60 -0.46 35.33 -15.70
CA GLU A 60 -0.75 34.31 -14.69
C GLU A 60 -1.73 33.28 -15.25
N ALA A 61 -1.32 32.02 -15.30
CA ALA A 61 -2.21 30.89 -15.49
C ALA A 61 -1.99 29.92 -14.33
N ALA A 62 -2.96 29.90 -13.42
CA ALA A 62 -3.04 29.00 -12.29
C ALA A 62 -3.10 27.55 -12.80
N GLY A 63 -1.96 26.85 -12.73
CA GLY A 63 -1.91 25.41 -12.69
C GLY A 63 -1.96 24.98 -11.22
N THR A 64 -3.02 24.28 -10.84
CA THR A 64 -3.18 23.65 -9.52
C THR A 64 -2.16 22.54 -9.33
N ASP A 65 -1.00 22.92 -8.81
CA ASP A 65 -0.12 22.03 -8.04
C ASP A 65 -0.80 21.78 -6.67
N PRO A 66 -1.00 20.53 -6.20
CA PRO A 66 -1.61 20.29 -4.89
C PRO A 66 -0.61 20.54 -3.76
N ASP A 67 0.08 21.67 -3.78
CA ASP A 67 1.07 22.06 -2.78
C ASP A 67 0.86 23.51 -2.32
N THR A 68 -0.38 23.91 -2.02
CA THR A 68 -0.63 25.17 -1.28
C THR A 68 -1.89 25.09 -0.43
N ASN A 69 -1.80 24.42 0.72
CA ASN A 69 -2.45 24.89 1.94
C ASN A 69 -1.83 24.22 3.18
N THR A 70 -0.52 24.36 3.31
CA THR A 70 0.25 23.86 4.45
C THR A 70 0.76 25.05 5.26
N THR A 71 0.16 25.29 6.42
CA THR A 71 0.78 26.19 7.40
C THR A 71 1.95 25.43 8.01
N ASP A 72 3.13 26.05 8.03
CA ASP A 72 4.38 25.43 8.47
C ASP A 72 4.29 24.81 9.87
N GLY A 73 4.77 23.57 10.01
CA GLY A 73 5.06 22.96 11.31
C GLY A 73 6.21 23.71 12.00
N THR A 74 5.94 24.28 13.18
CA THR A 74 6.83 25.20 13.93
C THR A 74 8.00 24.50 14.66
N GLY A 75 8.78 23.67 13.97
CA GLY A 75 9.95 22.97 14.53
C GLY A 75 11.26 23.29 13.79
N GLU A 76 12.37 23.38 14.52
CA GLU A 76 13.73 23.70 14.05
C GLU A 76 14.40 22.60 13.17
N SER A 77 13.64 21.72 12.51
CA SER A 77 14.21 20.74 11.58
C SER A 77 14.24 21.27 10.15
N ALA A 78 15.37 21.03 9.47
CA ALA A 78 15.55 21.31 8.04
C ALA A 78 14.80 20.31 7.13
N TYR A 79 14.39 19.16 7.66
CA TYR A 79 13.76 18.09 6.88
C TYR A 79 12.24 18.09 7.07
N ASN A 80 11.49 18.00 5.99
CA ASN A 80 10.04 17.74 6.05
C ASN A 80 9.80 16.31 6.58
N PHE A 81 8.56 16.02 6.97
CA PHE A 81 8.13 14.67 7.34
C PHE A 81 8.40 13.66 6.20
N PHE A 82 8.60 12.40 6.55
CA PHE A 82 8.82 11.33 5.58
C PHE A 82 7.48 10.82 5.05
N THR A 83 7.40 10.53 3.76
CA THR A 83 6.25 9.86 3.13
C THR A 83 6.70 8.53 2.54
N TYR A 84 6.02 7.45 2.92
CA TYR A 84 6.17 6.13 2.34
C TYR A 84 4.95 5.85 1.45
N PRO A 85 5.07 6.03 0.13
CA PRO A 85 3.91 6.03 -0.74
C PRO A 85 3.50 4.61 -1.16
N ASN A 86 2.23 4.47 -1.53
CA ASN A 86 1.65 3.30 -2.20
C ASN A 86 1.91 1.98 -1.45
N LEU A 87 1.78 2.00 -0.13
CA LEU A 87 1.80 0.79 0.68
C LEU A 87 0.51 0.02 0.43
N ILE A 88 0.67 -1.18 -0.12
CA ILE A 88 -0.45 -2.07 -0.45
C ILE A 88 -0.40 -3.26 0.50
N VAL A 89 -1.54 -3.60 1.12
CA VAL A 89 -1.64 -4.69 2.10
C VAL A 89 -2.91 -5.50 1.88
N HIS A 90 -2.85 -6.81 2.11
CA HIS A 90 -4.04 -7.66 2.13
C HIS A 90 -4.85 -7.50 3.41
N GLY A 91 -6.15 -7.80 3.30
CA GLY A 91 -7.01 -7.99 4.46
C GLY A 91 -6.79 -9.31 5.21
N THR A 92 -7.47 -9.49 6.34
CA THR A 92 -7.34 -10.66 7.23
C THR A 92 -8.66 -11.32 7.61
N ARG A 93 -9.78 -10.99 6.92
CA ARG A 93 -11.14 -11.42 7.30
C ARG A 93 -11.30 -12.90 7.67
N PHE A 94 -10.65 -13.81 6.97
CA PHE A 94 -10.79 -15.26 7.20
C PHE A 94 -9.73 -15.84 8.13
N ASP A 95 -8.72 -15.07 8.53
CA ASP A 95 -7.71 -15.52 9.49
C ASP A 95 -8.17 -15.38 10.93
N ASN A 96 -9.23 -14.59 11.18
CA ASN A 96 -9.80 -14.30 12.51
C ASN A 96 -8.76 -13.82 13.56
N ASP A 97 -7.59 -13.36 13.12
CA ASP A 97 -6.54 -12.87 13.98
C ASP A 97 -6.40 -11.34 13.82
N PRO A 98 -7.02 -10.54 14.70
CA PRO A 98 -6.89 -9.08 14.66
C PRO A 98 -5.48 -8.60 15.06
N SER A 99 -4.62 -9.46 15.62
CA SER A 99 -3.23 -9.14 15.97
C SER A 99 -2.26 -9.33 14.81
N ARG A 100 -2.70 -10.01 13.74
CA ARG A 100 -1.88 -10.29 12.56
C ARG A 100 -1.37 -8.99 11.94
N VAL A 101 -0.05 -8.91 11.85
CA VAL A 101 0.67 -7.86 11.14
C VAL A 101 0.56 -8.13 9.64
N VAL A 102 -0.06 -7.20 8.91
CA VAL A 102 -0.16 -7.27 7.44
C VAL A 102 0.95 -6.47 6.75
N TRP A 103 1.59 -5.57 7.48
CA TRP A 103 2.76 -4.82 7.02
C TRP A 103 3.60 -4.38 8.22
N ALA A 104 4.92 -4.45 8.10
CA ALA A 104 5.84 -3.92 9.10
C ALA A 104 7.03 -3.23 8.45
N SER A 105 7.43 -2.09 9.01
CA SER A 105 8.50 -1.26 8.45
C SER A 105 9.85 -1.96 8.38
N ASN A 106 10.11 -2.91 9.28
CA ASN A 106 11.39 -3.62 9.35
C ASN A 106 11.46 -4.87 8.45
N THR A 107 10.35 -5.28 7.84
CA THR A 107 10.30 -6.46 6.96
C THR A 107 9.83 -6.13 5.56
N ALA A 108 9.11 -5.02 5.37
CA ALA A 108 8.63 -4.59 4.07
C ALA A 108 9.81 -4.25 3.13
N PRO A 109 9.90 -4.86 1.94
CA PRO A 109 10.91 -4.52 0.93
C PRO A 109 11.01 -3.02 0.61
N ALA A 110 9.87 -2.32 0.58
CA ALA A 110 9.79 -0.88 0.33
C ALA A 110 10.51 -0.02 1.39
N MET A 111 10.80 -0.59 2.55
CA MET A 111 11.50 0.07 3.65
C MET A 111 12.99 -0.29 3.73
N SER A 112 13.49 -1.07 2.77
CA SER A 112 14.91 -1.42 2.70
C SER A 112 15.78 -0.17 2.61
N GLY A 113 16.68 0.01 3.58
CA GLY A 113 17.54 1.19 3.70
C GLY A 113 16.85 2.44 4.28
N LEU A 114 15.53 2.42 4.49
CA LEU A 114 14.77 3.56 5.01
C LEU A 114 14.45 3.46 6.50
N GLN A 115 14.64 2.29 7.13
CA GLN A 115 14.29 2.06 8.53
C GLN A 115 14.88 3.12 9.49
N ASN A 116 16.06 3.68 9.20
CA ASN A 116 16.67 4.74 10.03
C ASN A 116 15.90 6.07 10.04
N GLN A 117 14.99 6.30 9.10
CA GLN A 117 14.10 7.47 9.10
C GLN A 117 13.08 7.44 10.26
N LEU A 118 12.89 6.27 10.89
CA LEU A 118 12.01 6.07 12.04
C LEU A 118 12.73 6.18 13.38
N LEU A 119 13.98 6.67 13.38
CA LEU A 119 14.71 6.97 14.60
C LEU A 119 14.14 8.21 15.29
N THR A 120 13.96 8.11 16.60
CA THR A 120 13.43 9.17 17.45
C THR A 120 13.83 8.90 18.90
N ASP A 121 13.82 9.96 19.71
CA ASP A 121 14.08 9.96 21.15
C ASP A 121 12.84 10.42 21.95
N SER A 122 12.02 11.33 21.39
CA SER A 122 10.96 12.01 22.13
C SER A 122 9.62 12.18 21.40
N ARG A 123 9.63 12.28 20.06
CA ARG A 123 8.43 12.54 19.27
C ARG A 123 8.30 11.58 18.11
N PHE A 124 7.14 10.94 18.01
CA PHE A 124 6.77 10.16 16.84
C PHE A 124 5.30 10.40 16.48
N ASN A 125 5.09 11.19 15.43
CA ASN A 125 3.77 11.47 14.89
C ASN A 125 3.61 10.71 13.58
N LEU A 126 2.39 10.21 13.34
CA LEU A 126 2.05 9.48 12.13
C LEU A 126 0.68 9.92 11.63
N ARG A 127 0.56 10.01 10.31
CA ARG A 127 -0.67 10.24 9.57
C ARG A 127 -0.76 9.22 8.45
N VAL A 128 -1.97 8.77 8.15
CA VAL A 128 -2.22 7.80 7.06
C VAL A 128 -3.05 8.49 5.99
N TRP A 129 -2.72 8.28 4.72
CA TRP A 129 -3.53 8.75 3.61
C TRP A 129 -4.08 7.55 2.85
N ALA A 130 -5.37 7.30 2.93
CA ALA A 130 -5.95 6.20 2.17
C ALA A 130 -6.08 6.59 0.70
N LYS A 131 -5.86 5.63 -0.20
CA LYS A 131 -5.91 5.86 -1.64
C LYS A 131 -6.81 4.86 -2.33
N THR A 132 -7.49 5.33 -3.36
CA THR A 132 -8.20 4.44 -4.28
C THR A 132 -7.20 3.50 -4.97
N GLN A 133 -7.41 2.20 -4.80
CA GLN A 133 -6.65 1.17 -5.51
C GLN A 133 -7.39 0.76 -6.78
N GLN A 134 -6.83 1.07 -7.95
CA GLN A 134 -7.36 0.64 -9.25
C GLN A 134 -6.53 -0.51 -9.82
N GLY A 135 -7.17 -1.44 -10.53
CA GLY A 135 -6.47 -2.49 -11.28
C GLY A 135 -6.04 -3.72 -10.48
N ASN A 136 -5.30 -4.60 -11.16
CA ASN A 136 -4.57 -5.66 -10.48
C ASN A 136 -3.37 -5.03 -9.77
N ALA A 137 -3.27 -5.25 -8.46
CA ALA A 137 -2.17 -4.76 -7.64
C ALA A 137 -1.32 -5.91 -7.09
N THR A 138 -0.16 -5.57 -6.54
CA THR A 138 0.69 -6.47 -5.76
C THR A 138 0.91 -5.81 -4.41
N ASP A 139 0.82 -6.58 -3.33
CA ASP A 139 1.08 -6.07 -2.00
C ASP A 139 2.54 -5.66 -1.82
N SER A 140 2.82 -5.07 -0.67
CA SER A 140 4.16 -4.58 -0.31
C SER A 140 5.22 -5.69 -0.23
N TYR A 141 4.82 -6.97 -0.26
CA TYR A 141 5.69 -8.15 -0.18
C TYR A 141 5.78 -8.95 -1.49
N GLY A 142 5.15 -8.48 -2.57
CA GLY A 142 5.21 -9.14 -3.88
C GLY A 142 4.09 -10.14 -4.14
N VAL A 143 3.05 -10.19 -3.29
CA VAL A 143 1.90 -11.11 -3.45
C VAL A 143 0.78 -10.40 -4.23
N PRO A 144 0.26 -11.01 -5.31
CA PRO A 144 -0.80 -10.40 -6.11
C PRO A 144 -2.11 -10.26 -5.33
N CYS A 145 -2.80 -9.15 -5.57
CA CYS A 145 -4.17 -8.92 -5.13
C CYS A 145 -5.09 -9.61 -6.15
N ASN A 146 -5.73 -10.71 -5.74
CA ASN A 146 -6.40 -11.65 -6.66
C ASN A 146 -7.69 -11.08 -7.25
N TRP A 147 -8.22 -10.00 -6.67
CA TRP A 147 -9.41 -9.32 -7.13
C TRP A 147 -9.22 -7.82 -7.01
N LEU A 148 -9.66 -7.09 -8.04
CA LEU A 148 -10.06 -5.69 -7.87
C LEU A 148 -10.93 -5.61 -6.63
N ALA A 149 -10.77 -4.57 -5.80
CA ALA A 149 -11.73 -4.32 -4.73
C ALA A 149 -13.13 -4.25 -5.37
N TRP A 150 -13.88 -5.36 -5.28
CA TRP A 150 -15.26 -5.47 -5.78
C TRP A 150 -16.17 -4.43 -5.10
N ALA A 151 -15.66 -3.88 -4.00
CA ALA A 151 -16.20 -2.87 -3.13
C ALA A 151 -15.65 -1.47 -3.50
N GLN A 152 -16.50 -0.61 -4.04
CA GLN A 152 -16.31 0.84 -3.95
C GLN A 152 -16.47 1.25 -2.47
N HIS A 153 -15.47 0.99 -1.63
CA HIS A 153 -15.47 1.45 -0.24
C HIS A 153 -15.14 2.93 -0.20
N THR A 154 -15.67 3.65 0.79
CA THR A 154 -15.44 5.10 0.94
C THR A 154 -14.58 5.42 2.14
N GLN A 155 -14.41 4.47 3.06
CA GLN A 155 -13.60 4.66 4.24
C GLN A 155 -12.69 3.45 4.52
N LEU A 156 -11.54 3.72 5.13
CA LEU A 156 -10.68 2.70 5.72
C LEU A 156 -10.50 2.96 7.21
N GLN A 157 -10.38 1.86 7.94
CA GLN A 157 -9.94 1.84 9.32
C GLN A 157 -8.82 0.82 9.48
N MET A 158 -7.76 1.18 10.19
CA MET A 158 -6.66 0.26 10.46
C MET A 158 -6.13 0.46 11.87
N THR A 159 -5.53 -0.59 12.40
CA THR A 159 -4.78 -0.52 13.65
C THR A 159 -3.31 -0.33 13.33
N VAL A 160 -2.74 0.79 13.77
CA VAL A 160 -1.31 1.09 13.66
C VAL A 160 -0.67 0.86 15.01
N SER A 161 0.39 0.05 15.05
CA SER A 161 1.17 -0.24 16.24
C SER A 161 2.61 0.25 16.05
N VAL A 162 3.14 0.99 17.01
CA VAL A 162 4.51 1.49 16.98
C VAL A 162 5.25 0.96 18.20
N ARG A 163 6.36 0.27 17.98
CA ARG A 163 7.16 -0.34 19.04
C ARG A 163 8.66 -0.17 18.82
N ALA A 164 9.42 -0.25 19.90
CA ALA A 164 10.87 -0.39 19.81
C ALA A 164 11.28 -1.73 19.20
N GLN A 165 12.46 -1.75 18.59
CA GLN A 165 13.07 -2.99 18.12
C GLN A 165 13.29 -3.97 19.28
N GLY A 166 12.91 -5.24 19.08
CA GLY A 166 12.96 -6.28 20.11
C GLY A 166 11.80 -6.27 21.12
N ALA A 167 10.97 -5.22 21.16
CA ALA A 167 9.76 -5.22 21.98
C ALA A 167 8.69 -6.13 21.38
N VAL A 168 7.90 -6.79 22.25
CA VAL A 168 6.81 -7.70 21.85
C VAL A 168 5.52 -6.93 21.51
N SER A 169 5.32 -5.76 22.12
CA SER A 169 4.15 -4.91 21.92
C SER A 169 4.56 -3.43 21.84
N GLY A 170 3.64 -2.60 21.35
CA GLY A 170 3.83 -1.18 21.16
C GLY A 170 2.58 -0.37 21.47
N ASP A 171 2.72 0.95 21.47
CA ASP A 171 1.58 1.86 21.50
C ASP A 171 0.76 1.65 20.23
N THR A 172 -0.55 1.54 20.39
CA THR A 172 -1.44 1.09 19.32
C THR A 172 -2.64 2.01 19.22
N LYS A 173 -2.96 2.43 17.99
CA LYS A 173 -4.08 3.32 17.72
C LYS A 173 -4.91 2.79 16.56
N VAL A 174 -6.22 3.00 16.64
CA VAL A 174 -7.15 2.78 15.55
C VAL A 174 -7.28 4.09 14.79
N ILE A 175 -6.92 4.08 13.51
CA ILE A 175 -6.93 5.24 12.64
C ILE A 175 -8.01 5.00 11.58
N SER A 176 -8.92 5.95 11.41
CA SER A 176 -9.97 5.91 10.38
C SER A 176 -9.86 7.12 9.47
N MET A 177 -10.09 6.92 8.17
CA MET A 177 -9.93 7.95 7.14
C MET A 177 -10.85 7.68 5.96
N GLN A 178 -11.19 8.73 5.22
CA GLN A 178 -11.87 8.61 3.93
C GLN A 178 -10.87 8.15 2.86
N ILE A 179 -11.36 7.46 1.84
CA ILE A 179 -10.57 7.17 0.64
C ILE A 179 -10.21 8.48 -0.06
N ASP A 180 -8.97 8.55 -0.53
CA ASP A 180 -8.34 9.72 -1.15
C ASP A 180 -8.17 10.91 -0.19
N ASP A 181 -8.24 10.67 1.12
CA ASP A 181 -8.03 11.68 2.17
C ASP A 181 -7.08 11.17 3.29
N ALA A 182 -6.51 12.12 4.01
CA ALA A 182 -5.68 11.85 5.17
C ALA A 182 -6.52 11.52 6.42
N SER A 183 -5.92 10.85 7.41
CA SER A 183 -6.54 10.71 8.71
C SER A 183 -6.80 12.11 9.32
N PRO A 184 -7.99 12.37 9.88
CA PRO A 184 -8.37 13.72 10.35
C PRO A 184 -7.42 14.29 11.39
N ASP A 185 -6.86 13.41 12.23
CA ASP A 185 -5.93 13.78 13.28
C ASP A 185 -4.51 13.29 12.97
N LYS A 186 -3.53 14.04 13.46
CA LYS A 186 -2.19 13.50 13.66
C LYS A 186 -2.19 12.57 14.88
N HIS A 187 -1.49 11.46 14.76
CA HIS A 187 -1.44 10.46 15.82
C HIS A 187 -0.06 10.41 16.45
N SER A 188 0.06 10.89 17.70
CA SER A 188 1.30 10.84 18.48
C SER A 188 1.43 9.53 19.23
N PHE A 189 2.50 8.79 18.95
CA PHE A 189 2.79 7.51 19.58
C PHE A 189 3.80 7.66 20.71
N LEU A 190 3.69 6.80 21.73
CA LEU A 190 4.67 6.74 22.80
C LEU A 190 6.03 6.31 22.26
N THR A 191 7.05 7.13 22.47
CA THR A 191 8.45 6.78 22.22
C THR A 191 9.11 6.36 23.54
N PRO A 192 9.81 5.22 23.59
CA PRO A 192 10.67 4.94 24.73
C PRO A 192 11.75 6.03 24.80
N PHE A 193 12.08 6.51 26.00
CA PHE A 193 13.18 7.47 26.15
C PHE A 193 14.52 6.81 25.81
N GLY A 194 15.39 7.52 25.08
CA GLY A 194 16.75 7.10 24.80
C GLY A 194 16.86 5.96 23.78
N THR A 195 15.91 5.84 22.84
CA THR A 195 16.02 4.83 21.78
C THR A 195 17.26 5.11 20.92
N THR A 196 18.10 4.10 20.77
CA THR A 196 19.23 4.13 19.82
C THR A 196 18.94 3.35 18.55
N GLN A 197 17.73 2.80 18.45
CA GLN A 197 17.29 1.94 17.35
C GLN A 197 16.00 2.51 16.77
N PRO A 198 15.83 2.49 15.44
CA PRO A 198 14.61 3.01 14.84
C PRO A 198 13.36 2.25 15.28
N LEU A 199 12.25 2.95 15.42
CA LEU A 199 10.97 2.33 15.77
C LEU A 199 10.43 1.47 14.62
N ILE A 200 9.66 0.46 14.98
CA ILE A 200 8.97 -0.43 14.04
C ILE A 200 7.51 -0.01 13.99
N VAL A 201 7.03 0.33 12.79
CA VAL A 201 5.61 0.59 12.53
C VAL A 201 4.99 -0.67 11.95
N GLU A 202 3.85 -1.09 12.50
CA GLU A 202 3.10 -2.25 12.08
C GLU A 202 1.65 -1.87 11.76
N ILE A 203 1.13 -2.39 10.66
CA ILE A 203 -0.27 -2.25 10.26
C ILE A 203 -0.98 -3.58 10.52
N LYS A 204 -2.15 -3.50 11.17
CA LYS A 204 -2.97 -4.62 11.63
C LYS A 204 -4.45 -4.31 11.39
N ASN A 205 -5.29 -5.34 11.41
CA ASN A 205 -6.74 -5.21 11.53
C ASN A 205 -7.36 -4.17 10.58
N VAL A 206 -7.08 -4.33 9.28
CA VAL A 206 -7.53 -3.42 8.23
C VAL A 206 -8.99 -3.70 7.90
N LYS A 207 -9.80 -2.65 7.91
CA LYS A 207 -11.24 -2.67 7.75
C LYS A 207 -11.72 -1.59 6.78
N TRP A 208 -12.91 -1.78 6.26
CA TRP A 208 -13.61 -0.89 5.34
C TRP A 208 -15.11 -0.85 5.62
N ASP A 209 -15.82 0.08 4.98
CA ASP A 209 -17.27 0.30 5.10
C ASP A 209 -18.09 -0.47 4.04
N TYR A 210 -17.53 -1.55 3.47
CA TYR A 210 -18.11 -2.28 2.34
C TYR A 210 -19.59 -2.67 2.52
N SER A 211 -20.01 -3.14 3.70
CA SER A 211 -21.40 -3.57 3.90
C SER A 211 -22.41 -2.47 3.61
N CYS A 212 -22.08 -1.22 3.92
CA CYS A 212 -22.93 -0.08 3.63
C CYS A 212 -23.15 0.12 2.13
N ILE A 213 -22.06 0.01 1.38
CA ILE A 213 -22.07 0.20 -0.07
C ILE A 213 -22.83 -0.95 -0.73
N TYR A 214 -22.59 -2.18 -0.27
CA TYR A 214 -23.31 -3.34 -0.74
C TYR A 214 -24.83 -3.19 -0.52
N ASP A 215 -25.26 -2.78 0.67
CA ASP A 215 -26.68 -2.59 0.97
C ASP A 215 -27.30 -1.46 0.14
N GLN A 216 -26.59 -0.34 -0.07
CA GLN A 216 -27.05 0.75 -0.93
C GLN A 216 -27.22 0.31 -2.39
N MET A 217 -26.28 -0.50 -2.92
CA MET A 217 -26.31 -0.98 -4.30
C MET A 217 -27.43 -2.00 -4.57
N TYR A 218 -27.75 -2.87 -3.60
CA TYR A 218 -28.64 -4.01 -3.82
C TYR A 218 -30.04 -3.86 -3.19
N ASN A 219 -30.24 -2.96 -2.22
CA ASN A 219 -31.55 -2.77 -1.54
C ASN A 219 -32.28 -1.47 -1.95
N ASP A 220 -32.26 -1.11 -3.24
CA ASP A 220 -33.07 -0.03 -3.85
C ASP A 220 -32.82 1.39 -3.30
N GLY A 221 -31.57 1.73 -2.92
CA GLY A 221 -31.13 3.12 -2.66
C GLY A 221 -31.86 3.90 -1.55
N ASN A 222 -32.89 3.32 -0.94
CA ASN A 222 -33.78 3.96 0.05
C ASN A 222 -33.40 3.67 1.50
N ALA A 223 -32.51 2.70 1.73
CA ALA A 223 -31.85 2.53 3.01
C ALA A 223 -30.52 3.29 2.96
N ALA A 224 -30.56 4.61 3.16
CA ALA A 224 -29.39 5.31 3.64
C ALA A 224 -29.06 4.69 5.01
N ALA A 225 -28.16 3.71 5.03
CA ALA A 225 -27.74 3.05 6.24
C ALA A 225 -27.27 4.14 7.21
N THR A 226 -28.03 4.35 8.29
CA THR A 226 -27.75 5.39 9.29
C THR A 226 -26.45 5.10 10.06
N TYR A 227 -25.91 3.90 9.88
CA TYR A 227 -24.70 3.37 10.47
C TYR A 227 -24.01 2.44 9.48
N CYS A 228 -22.71 2.66 9.26
CA CYS A 228 -21.87 1.78 8.47
C CYS A 228 -20.97 0.93 9.36
N PRO A 229 -21.22 -0.40 9.46
CA PRO A 229 -20.34 -1.26 10.21
C PRO A 229 -18.99 -1.39 9.50
N TRP A 230 -17.94 -1.49 10.30
CA TRP A 230 -16.59 -1.78 9.80
C TRP A 230 -16.40 -3.28 9.59
N ASP A 231 -16.16 -3.68 8.35
CA ASP A 231 -15.82 -5.05 7.98
C ASP A 231 -14.34 -5.22 7.78
N LEU A 232 -13.78 -6.37 8.18
CA LEU A 232 -12.42 -6.74 7.77
C LEU A 232 -12.36 -6.86 6.24
N VAL A 233 -11.28 -6.32 5.67
CA VAL A 233 -10.93 -6.53 4.26
C VAL A 233 -10.71 -8.02 4.02
N TRP A 234 -11.15 -8.56 2.87
CA TRP A 234 -10.94 -9.97 2.55
C TRP A 234 -9.46 -10.28 2.27
N ASN A 235 -9.05 -11.50 2.59
CA ASN A 235 -7.68 -11.98 2.35
C ASN A 235 -7.25 -11.96 0.88
N SER A 236 -8.20 -11.98 -0.04
CA SER A 236 -7.95 -11.98 -1.48
C SER A 236 -7.87 -10.56 -2.07
N GLN A 237 -8.14 -9.54 -1.27
CA GLN A 237 -8.20 -8.15 -1.65
C GLN A 237 -7.17 -7.33 -0.89
N CYS A 238 -6.83 -6.19 -1.48
CA CYS A 238 -5.86 -5.27 -0.93
C CYS A 238 -6.46 -3.87 -0.78
N VAL A 239 -5.84 -3.10 0.09
CA VAL A 239 -6.04 -1.64 0.17
C VAL A 239 -4.70 -0.95 -0.04
N MET A 240 -4.76 0.32 -0.46
CA MET A 240 -3.58 1.14 -0.68
C MET A 240 -3.63 2.39 0.21
N PHE A 241 -2.49 2.77 0.77
CA PHE A 241 -2.34 4.00 1.54
C PHE A 241 -0.91 4.51 1.50
N ASP A 242 -0.73 5.79 1.82
CA ASP A 242 0.58 6.34 2.14
C ASP A 242 0.71 6.44 3.67
N LEU A 243 1.93 6.23 4.15
CA LEU A 243 2.28 6.48 5.53
C LEU A 243 3.13 7.74 5.61
N GLN A 244 2.69 8.72 6.39
CA GLN A 244 3.46 9.93 6.67
C GLN A 244 3.94 9.89 8.11
N VAL A 245 5.23 10.14 8.32
CA VAL A 245 5.87 10.05 9.65
C VAL A 245 6.70 11.30 9.92
N ALA A 246 6.49 11.87 11.10
CA ALA A 246 7.29 12.95 11.64
C ALA A 246 7.97 12.51 12.94
N THR A 247 9.28 12.71 13.03
CA THR A 247 10.11 12.37 14.21
C THR A 247 10.71 13.62 14.83
N ASP A 248 11.56 13.50 15.86
CA ASP A 248 12.33 14.64 16.37
C ASP A 248 13.17 15.34 15.29
N TYR A 249 13.56 14.61 14.25
CA TYR A 249 14.46 15.06 13.21
C TYR A 249 13.75 15.65 11.99
N THR A 250 12.43 15.77 11.99
CA THR A 250 11.65 16.35 10.89
C THR A 250 10.73 17.47 11.37
N LYS A 251 10.17 18.25 10.45
CA LYS A 251 9.00 19.09 10.74
C LYS A 251 7.78 18.21 11.06
N ASP A 252 6.85 18.76 11.82
CA ASP A 252 5.55 18.11 12.06
C ASP A 252 4.64 18.25 10.83
N PHE A 253 3.53 17.51 10.81
CA PHE A 253 2.50 17.69 9.78
C PHE A 253 1.83 19.08 9.94
N PRO A 254 1.42 19.70 8.82
CA PRO A 254 0.58 20.90 8.85
C PRO A 254 -0.79 20.61 9.49
#